data_AF-A0A925RP74-F1
#
_entry.id   AF-A0A925RP74-F1
#
_cell.length_a   1.000
_cell.length_b   1.000
_cell.length_c   1.000
_cell.angle_alpha   90.00
_cell.angle_beta   90.00
_cell.angle_gamma   90.00
#
_symmetry.space_group_name_H-M   'P 1'
#
loop_
_entity.id
_entity.type
_entity.pdbx_description
1 polymer ?
#
loop_
_entity_poly.entity_id
_entity_poly.type
_entity_poly.pdbx_seq_one_letter_code
_entity_poly.pdbx_strand_id
1 'polypeptide(L)'
;MSSDEGMRVVGTIRSIELHTLAAKFQNVSTRQVAKVQLDIERATDETGAELDIRNLADLQFQGPAELVPRFSAGERVVISTSVESSLNITSIKLAPLS
;
A
#
# COMPACT_ATOMS: atom_id res chain seq x y z
N MET A 1 -17.51 -14.94 6.63
CA MET A 1 -16.94 -14.50 5.34
C MET A 1 -15.52 -14.09 5.64
N SER A 2 -14.52 -14.82 5.14
CA SER A 2 -13.12 -14.41 5.29
C SER A 2 -12.93 -13.18 4.40
N SER A 3 -12.65 -12.01 4.96
CA SER A 3 -12.24 -10.90 4.12
C SER A 3 -10.83 -11.23 3.63
N ASP A 4 -10.62 -11.23 2.31
CA ASP A 4 -9.27 -11.32 1.73
C ASP A 4 -8.46 -10.02 1.97
N GLU A 5 -9.00 -9.09 2.75
CA GLU A 5 -8.32 -7.91 3.28
C GLU A 5 -7.45 -8.30 4.49
N GLY A 6 -6.15 -8.02 4.38
CA GLY A 6 -5.19 -8.10 5.47
C GLY A 6 -5.19 -6.81 6.29
N MET A 7 -4.06 -6.12 6.31
CA MET A 7 -3.90 -4.90 7.08
C MET A 7 -4.67 -3.73 6.44
N ARG A 8 -5.28 -2.90 7.28
CA ARG A 8 -5.87 -1.62 6.90
C ARG A 8 -5.05 -0.48 7.50
N VAL A 9 -4.59 0.44 6.66
CA VAL A 9 -3.69 1.53 7.04
C VAL A 9 -4.28 2.86 6.62
N VAL A 10 -4.22 3.84 7.51
CA VAL A 10 -4.54 5.24 7.24
C VAL A 10 -3.27 6.06 7.41
N GLY A 11 -2.96 6.89 6.44
CA GLY A 11 -1.79 7.75 6.50
C GLY A 11 -1.71 8.73 5.34
N THR A 12 -0.72 9.61 5.42
CA THR A 12 -0.42 10.58 4.37
C THR A 12 0.66 10.02 3.45
N ILE A 13 0.48 10.11 2.14
CA ILE A 13 1.48 9.64 1.18
C ILE A 13 2.74 10.48 1.32
N ARG A 14 3.83 9.85 1.78
CA ARG A 14 5.16 10.46 1.83
C ARG A 14 5.82 10.41 0.45
N SER A 15 5.73 9.26 -0.22
CA SER A 15 6.26 9.06 -1.56
C SER A 15 5.42 8.05 -2.34
N ILE A 16 5.34 8.26 -3.65
CA ILE A 16 4.74 7.31 -4.59
C ILE A 16 5.54 7.33 -5.90
N GLU A 17 6.02 6.16 -6.32
CA GLU A 17 6.88 6.05 -7.50
C GLU A 17 6.63 4.75 -8.30
N LEU A 18 6.87 4.82 -9.61
CA LEU A 18 6.91 3.62 -10.46
C LEU A 18 8.23 2.89 -10.25
N HIS A 19 8.13 1.61 -9.96
CA HIS A 19 9.26 0.72 -9.84
C HIS A 19 9.17 -0.39 -10.87
N THR A 20 10.20 -0.54 -11.69
CA THR A 20 10.30 -1.63 -12.67
C THR A 20 10.87 -2.86 -11.97
N LEU A 21 10.06 -3.90 -11.81
CA LEU A 21 10.55 -5.21 -11.38
C LEU A 21 11.28 -5.86 -12.55
N ALA A 22 12.59 -6.03 -12.39
CA ALA A 22 13.42 -6.72 -13.37
C ALA A 22 12.96 -8.17 -13.52
N ALA A 23 12.84 -8.63 -14.75
CA ALA A 23 12.60 -10.02 -15.05
C ALA A 23 13.81 -10.86 -14.63
N LYS A 24 13.60 -11.86 -13.77
CA LYS A 24 14.67 -12.79 -13.35
C LYS A 24 15.05 -13.79 -14.47
N PHE A 25 14.28 -13.83 -15.56
CA PHE A 25 14.45 -14.77 -16.66
C PHE A 25 14.26 -14.06 -18.01
N GLN A 26 15.02 -14.49 -19.02
CA GLN A 26 15.15 -13.81 -20.32
C GLN A 26 13.85 -13.70 -21.15
N ASN A 27 12.74 -14.31 -20.73
CA ASN A 27 11.47 -14.35 -21.46
C ASN A 27 10.26 -13.80 -20.66
N VAL A 28 10.48 -13.16 -19.52
CA VAL A 28 9.40 -12.56 -18.73
C VAL A 28 9.35 -11.06 -19.00
N SER A 29 8.17 -10.52 -19.29
CA SER A 29 8.00 -9.08 -19.43
C SER A 29 8.30 -8.37 -18.11
N THR A 30 9.02 -7.25 -18.18
CA THR A 30 9.21 -6.38 -17.02
C THR A 30 7.86 -5.90 -16.53
N ARG A 31 7.57 -6.09 -15.24
CA ARG A 31 6.33 -5.60 -14.63
C ARG A 31 6.63 -4.30 -13.89
N GLN A 32 5.85 -3.26 -14.17
CA GLN A 32 5.87 -2.05 -13.36
C GLN A 32 4.88 -2.19 -12.20
N VAL A 33 5.30 -1.71 -11.03
CA VAL A 33 4.46 -1.61 -9.84
C VAL A 33 4.60 -0.22 -9.24
N ALA A 34 3.56 0.28 -8.59
CA ALA A 34 3.67 1.46 -7.76
C ALA A 34 4.21 1.07 -6.39
N LYS A 35 5.22 1.78 -5.90
CA LYS A 35 5.66 1.74 -4.51
C LYS A 35 5.12 2.96 -3.79
N VAL A 36 4.46 2.74 -2.64
CA VAL A 36 3.85 3.80 -1.83
C VAL A 36 4.41 3.73 -0.43
N GLN A 37 4.90 4.85 0.08
CA GLN A 37 5.28 5.01 1.49
C GLN A 37 4.31 6.00 2.15
N LEU A 38 3.91 5.68 3.37
CA LEU A 38 3.00 6.50 4.15
C LEU A 38 3.66 7.01 5.42
N ASP A 39 3.34 8.24 5.80
CA ASP A 39 3.33 8.66 7.19
C ASP A 39 2.08 8.06 7.84
N ILE A 40 2.24 6.90 8.49
CA ILE A 40 1.13 6.12 9.04
C ILE A 40 0.56 6.79 10.30
N GLU A 41 -0.74 7.01 10.30
CA GLU A 41 -1.51 7.57 11.43
C GLU A 41 -2.22 6.47 12.24
N ARG A 42 -2.70 5.44 11.54
CA ARG A 42 -3.44 4.32 12.13
C ARG A 42 -3.24 3.06 11.30
N ALA A 43 -3.07 1.91 11.94
CA ALA A 43 -3.06 0.62 11.29
C ALA A 43 -3.85 -0.40 12.10
N THR A 44 -4.59 -1.28 11.42
CA THR A 44 -5.27 -2.42 12.03
C THR A 44 -4.99 -3.69 11.24
N ASP A 45 -4.95 -4.84 11.92
CA ASP A 45 -4.87 -6.15 11.26
C ASP A 45 -6.22 -6.59 10.64
N GLU A 46 -6.26 -7.80 10.10
CA GLU A 46 -7.46 -8.39 9.47
C GLU A 46 -8.64 -8.58 10.44
N THR A 47 -8.37 -8.60 11.75
CA THR A 47 -9.39 -8.71 12.80
C THR A 47 -9.88 -7.33 13.28
N GLY A 48 -9.22 -6.26 12.82
CA GLY A 48 -9.46 -4.90 13.25
C GLY A 48 -8.72 -4.51 14.53
N ALA A 49 -7.81 -5.36 15.03
CA ALA A 49 -7.00 -5.01 16.19
C ALA A 49 -5.93 -3.97 15.79
N GLU A 50 -5.71 -2.97 16.66
CA GLU A 50 -4.74 -1.91 16.40
C GLU A 50 -3.31 -2.45 16.40
N LEU A 51 -2.54 -2.02 15.40
CA LEU A 51 -1.12 -2.33 15.26
C LEU A 51 -0.27 -1.14 15.69
N ASP A 52 0.90 -1.42 16.29
CA ASP A 52 1.87 -0.37 16.62
C ASP A 52 2.50 0.19 15.35
N ILE A 53 2.09 1.41 14.99
CA ILE A 53 2.54 2.12 13.80
C ILE A 53 4.04 2.38 13.77
N ARG A 54 4.73 2.37 14.92
CA ARG A 54 6.20 2.54 14.98
C ARG A 54 6.93 1.37 14.32
N ASN A 55 6.33 0.19 14.34
CA ASN A 55 6.86 -1.00 13.68
C ASN A 55 6.60 -0.98 12.17
N LEU A 56 5.85 -0.01 11.66
CA LEU A 56 5.38 0.06 10.27
C LEU A 56 5.95 1.27 9.50
N ALA A 57 6.74 2.13 10.14
CA ALA A 57 7.15 3.43 9.62
C ALA A 57 7.97 3.40 8.31
N ASP A 58 8.63 2.28 8.01
CA ASP A 58 9.46 2.08 6.82
C ASP A 58 8.83 1.15 5.78
N LEU A 59 7.56 0.76 5.96
CA LEU A 59 6.90 -0.12 5.01
C LEU A 59 6.70 0.53 3.64
N GLN A 60 6.97 -0.25 2.61
CA GLN A 60 6.68 0.07 1.22
C GLN A 60 5.51 -0.80 0.75
N PHE A 61 4.36 -0.18 0.57
CA PHE A 61 3.21 -0.82 -0.01
C PHE A 61 3.39 -0.92 -1.52
N GLN A 62 2.99 -2.05 -2.11
CA GLN A 62 3.10 -2.32 -3.53
C GLN A 62 1.72 -2.44 -4.15
N GLY A 63 1.47 -1.64 -5.18
CA GLY A 63 0.20 -1.64 -5.90
C GLY A 63 0.39 -1.69 -7.42
N PRO A 64 -0.72 -1.68 -8.16
CA PRO A 64 -0.70 -1.59 -9.60
C PRO A 64 -0.04 -0.27 -10.07
N ALA A 65 0.61 -0.27 -11.23
CA ALA A 65 1.36 0.88 -11.75
C ALA A 65 0.48 2.13 -11.94
N GLU A 66 -0.80 1.91 -12.24
CA GLU A 66 -1.83 2.94 -12.47
C GLU A 66 -2.10 3.81 -11.24
N LEU A 67 -1.61 3.43 -10.05
CA LEU A 67 -1.64 4.32 -8.89
C LEU A 67 -0.76 5.56 -9.11
N VAL A 68 0.32 5.43 -9.88
CA VAL A 68 1.21 6.53 -10.29
C VAL A 68 0.74 7.05 -11.65
N PRO A 69 -0.45 7.67 -11.73
CA PRO A 69 -0.56 9.14 -11.67
C PRO A 69 -1.85 9.59 -10.94
N ARG A 70 -2.53 8.66 -10.26
CA ARG A 70 -3.84 8.87 -9.62
C ARG A 70 -3.71 9.43 -8.22
N PHE A 71 -2.58 9.16 -7.58
CA PHE A 71 -2.27 9.65 -6.25
C PHE A 71 -0.93 10.38 -6.26
N SER A 72 -0.76 11.29 -5.30
CA SER A 72 0.40 12.16 -5.13
C SER A 72 0.83 12.23 -3.67
N ALA A 73 2.09 12.60 -3.45
CA ALA A 73 2.59 12.90 -2.11
C ALA A 73 1.77 14.02 -1.46
N GLY A 74 1.54 13.92 -0.16
CA GLY A 74 0.71 14.83 0.65
C GLY A 74 -0.77 14.44 0.71
N GLU A 75 -1.25 13.51 -0.13
CA GLU A 75 -2.62 13.03 -0.04
C GLU A 75 -2.80 12.03 1.10
N ARG A 76 -3.88 12.21 1.87
CA ARG A 76 -4.25 11.29 2.93
C ARG A 76 -5.11 10.16 2.38
N VAL A 77 -4.71 8.93 2.62
CA VAL A 77 -5.33 7.73 2.03
C VAL A 77 -5.67 6.67 3.06
N VAL A 78 -6.59 5.80 2.68
CA VAL A 78 -6.84 4.51 3.34
C VAL A 78 -6.40 3.41 2.37
N ILE A 79 -5.49 2.56 2.82
CA ILE A 79 -5.00 1.37 2.11
C ILE A 79 -5.57 0.12 2.79
N SER A 80 -6.07 -0.83 2.00
CA SER A 80 -6.24 -2.23 2.42
C SER A 80 -5.20 -3.08 1.69
N THR A 81 -4.59 -4.03 2.39
CA THR A 81 -3.63 -4.99 1.81
C THR A 81 -4.27 -6.37 1.65
N SER A 82 -3.57 -7.31 1.01
CA SER A 82 -3.99 -8.72 1.04
C SER A 82 -3.56 -9.41 2.34
N VAL A 83 -4.25 -10.48 2.71
CA VAL A 83 -3.86 -11.34 3.85
C VAL A 83 -2.54 -12.07 3.56
N GLU A 84 -2.36 -12.55 2.32
CA GLU A 84 -1.15 -13.28 1.90
C GLU A 84 0.12 -12.41 1.90
N SER A 85 -0.05 -11.09 1.75
CA SER A 85 1.03 -10.12 1.77
C SER A 85 0.51 -8.83 2.39
N SER A 86 0.92 -8.57 3.63
CA SER A 86 0.63 -7.33 4.37
C SER A 86 1.15 -6.06 3.69
N LEU A 87 1.76 -6.16 2.51
CA LEU A 87 2.30 -5.05 1.72
C LEU A 87 1.64 -4.88 0.35
N ASN A 88 0.91 -5.88 -0.15
CA ASN A 88 0.28 -5.80 -1.46
C ASN A 88 -1.06 -5.06 -1.34
N ILE A 89 -1.17 -3.90 -1.99
CA ILE A 89 -2.37 -3.08 -2.00
C ILE A 89 -3.48 -3.80 -2.78
N THR A 90 -4.58 -4.09 -2.11
CA THR A 90 -5.84 -4.56 -2.73
C THR A 90 -6.80 -3.41 -2.98
N SER A 91 -6.72 -2.35 -2.15
CA SER A 91 -7.53 -1.14 -2.31
C SER A 91 -6.80 0.09 -1.77
N ILE A 92 -6.96 1.22 -2.45
CA ILE A 92 -6.49 2.53 -2.00
C ILE A 92 -7.52 3.59 -2.39
N LYS A 93 -7.83 4.50 -1.47
CA LYS A 93 -8.75 5.62 -1.67
C LYS A 93 -8.37 6.80 -0.80
N LEU A 94 -8.78 8.00 -1.20
CA LEU A 94 -8.68 9.18 -0.35
C LEU A 94 -9.42 8.94 0.97
N ALA A 95 -8.79 9.30 2.08
CA ALA A 95 -9.43 9.26 3.38
C ALA A 95 -10.45 10.41 3.48
N PRO A 96 -11.60 10.21 4.13
CA PRO A 96 -12.54 11.30 4.36
C PRO A 96 -11.85 12.46 5.10
N LEU A 97 -12.16 13.69 4.67
CA LEU A 97 -11.88 14.87 5.48
C LEU A 97 -12.71 14.74 6.76
N SER A 98 -12.02 14.76 7.90
CA SER A 98 -12.61 14.56 9.22
C SER A 98 -13.41 15.79 9.65
#